data_AF-A0A8T1SXR5-F1
#
_entry.id   AF-A0A8T1SXR5-F1
#
_cell.length_a   1.000
_cell.length_b   1.000
_cell.length_c   1.000
_cell.angle_alpha   90.00
_cell.angle_beta   90.00
_cell.angle_gamma   90.00
#
_symmetry.space_group_name_H-M   'P 1'
#
loop_
_entity.id
_entity.type
_entity.pdbx_description
1 polymer ?
#
loop_
_entity_poly.entity_id
_entity_poly.type
_entity_poly.pdbx_seq_one_letter_code
_entity_poly.pdbx_strand_id
1 'polypeptide(L)'
;ERGERLVAMAEMKELYVANTRYKKKISRRWTWIAPNTKSKNEIDYILVNKRRIVQDISVVQPFNTGIDHRLLRAKLIFDEAVEKKALQMANRKQQLKTFDEAKLKKAISGFDWSQMEKCDKDYSIFADKLRCCIKAAEIKKLKKAKGRISNEMKSLLEKRRNMKRSSDNNLEYSILCKLIRRKLKDDFKNSWKEKLLKTAESRNSLRTCKQELTQYRLSVTALKNKDGETVIDRAGMEKVCKDFCTELFKSRI
;
A
#
# COMPACT_ATOMS: atom_id res chain seq x y z
N GLU A 1 6.00 -32.42 8.02
CA GLU A 1 4.62 -32.21 7.54
C GLU A 1 4.29 -30.83 6.94
N ARG A 2 4.07 -29.74 7.72
CA ARG A 2 3.61 -28.45 7.15
C ARG A 2 4.58 -27.79 6.16
N GLY A 3 5.89 -27.88 6.44
CA GLY A 3 6.92 -27.38 5.54
C GLY A 3 6.95 -28.14 4.22
N GLU A 4 6.83 -29.47 4.26
CA GLU A 4 6.77 -30.32 3.07
C GLU A 4 5.54 -30.01 2.22
N ARG A 5 4.37 -29.79 2.83
CA ARG A 5 3.17 -29.38 2.10
C ARG A 5 3.35 -28.05 1.36
N LEU A 6 4.03 -27.07 1.97
CA LEU A 6 4.34 -25.81 1.31
C LEU A 6 5.28 -26.03 0.12
N VAL A 7 6.29 -26.88 0.26
CA VAL A 7 7.22 -27.22 -0.82
C VAL A 7 6.50 -27.95 -1.95
N ALA A 8 5.70 -28.96 -1.64
CA ALA A 8 4.92 -29.71 -2.62
C ALA A 8 3.92 -28.81 -3.38
N MET A 9 3.23 -27.90 -2.69
CA MET A 9 2.35 -26.93 -3.33
C MET A 9 3.11 -25.96 -4.22
N ALA A 10 4.27 -25.48 -3.76
CA ALA A 10 5.12 -24.59 -4.55
C ALA A 10 5.63 -25.29 -5.81
N GLU A 11 6.05 -26.55 -5.72
CA GLU A 11 6.47 -27.38 -6.84
C GLU A 11 5.34 -27.61 -7.85
N MET A 12 4.17 -28.06 -7.38
CA MET A 12 2.98 -28.29 -8.21
C MET A 12 2.52 -27.03 -8.96
N LYS A 13 2.74 -25.84 -8.39
CA LYS A 13 2.35 -24.55 -8.99
C LYS A 13 3.49 -23.82 -9.68
N GLU A 14 4.65 -24.46 -9.84
CA GLU A 14 5.86 -23.87 -10.43
C GLU A 14 6.27 -22.54 -9.73
N LEU A 15 6.10 -22.49 -8.42
CA LEU A 15 6.45 -21.37 -7.57
C LEU A 15 7.77 -21.63 -6.83
N TYR A 16 8.55 -20.57 -6.70
CA TYR A 16 9.78 -20.54 -5.95
C TYR A 16 9.54 -19.91 -4.59
N VAL A 17 9.96 -20.59 -3.51
CA VAL A 17 10.01 -20.01 -2.16
C VAL A 17 11.14 -18.99 -2.13
N ALA A 18 10.83 -17.73 -2.36
CA ALA A 18 11.84 -16.75 -2.70
C ALA A 18 12.71 -16.37 -1.48
N ASN A 19 12.23 -16.56 -0.25
CA ASN A 19 13.00 -16.41 0.99
C ASN A 19 14.27 -17.27 1.03
N THR A 20 14.26 -18.45 0.38
CA THR A 20 15.41 -19.38 0.40
C THR A 20 16.50 -19.01 -0.60
N ARG A 21 16.23 -18.08 -1.52
CA ARG A 21 17.15 -17.69 -2.61
C ARG A 21 18.44 -17.06 -2.10
N TYR A 22 18.36 -16.24 -1.04
CA TYR A 22 19.49 -15.47 -0.54
C TYR A 22 19.85 -15.90 0.88
N LYS A 23 21.12 -16.24 1.13
CA LYS A 23 21.58 -16.62 2.47
C LYS A 23 21.58 -15.39 3.39
N LYS A 24 20.64 -15.34 4.33
CA LYS A 24 20.57 -14.30 5.39
C LYS A 24 21.03 -14.85 6.75
N LYS A 25 21.47 -13.98 7.67
CA LYS A 25 21.75 -14.39 9.06
C LYS A 25 20.46 -14.87 9.74
N ILE A 26 20.49 -16.01 10.44
CA ILE A 26 19.32 -16.62 11.11
C ILE A 26 18.61 -15.62 12.03
N SER A 27 19.38 -14.83 12.80
CA SER A 27 18.86 -13.80 13.70
C SER A 27 18.02 -12.72 13.01
N ARG A 28 18.14 -12.55 11.69
CA ARG A 28 17.38 -11.57 10.90
C ARG A 28 16.18 -12.17 10.17
N ARG A 29 16.07 -13.51 10.07
CA ARG A 29 15.06 -14.20 9.26
C ARG A 29 13.69 -14.36 9.91
N TRP A 30 13.62 -14.34 11.24
CA TRP A 30 12.35 -14.54 11.93
C TRP A 30 11.33 -13.47 11.56
N THR A 31 10.10 -13.90 11.28
CA THR A 31 8.97 -13.03 10.92
C THR A 31 7.91 -13.01 12.00
N TRP A 32 7.93 -13.96 12.94
CA TRP A 32 6.99 -14.04 14.06
C TRP A 32 7.70 -14.27 15.39
N ILE A 33 7.18 -13.67 16.46
CA ILE A 33 7.61 -13.87 17.84
C ILE A 33 6.46 -14.38 18.69
N ALA A 34 6.71 -15.40 19.50
CA ALA A 34 5.70 -15.96 20.38
C ALA A 34 5.20 -14.93 21.41
N PRO A 35 3.96 -15.07 21.92
CA PRO A 35 3.41 -14.17 22.94
C PRO A 35 4.24 -14.10 24.21
N ASN A 36 4.94 -15.18 24.54
CA ASN A 36 5.87 -15.30 25.66
C ASN A 36 7.25 -14.68 25.40
N THR A 37 7.45 -14.04 24.23
CA THR A 37 8.68 -13.39 23.74
C THR A 37 9.94 -14.25 23.66
N LYS A 38 9.85 -15.56 23.96
CA LYS A 38 11.00 -16.48 23.98
C LYS A 38 11.32 -17.07 22.61
N SER A 39 10.29 -17.46 21.86
CA SER A 39 10.47 -18.18 20.59
C SER A 39 10.29 -17.25 19.39
N LYS A 40 11.18 -17.38 18.40
CA LYS A 40 11.15 -16.60 17.15
C LYS A 40 11.17 -17.57 15.96
N ASN A 41 10.16 -17.46 15.09
CA ASN A 41 10.00 -18.36 13.96
C ASN A 41 9.95 -17.56 12.64
N GLU A 42 10.41 -18.18 11.55
CA GLU A 42 10.14 -17.73 10.18
C GLU A 42 8.91 -18.49 9.69
N ILE A 43 7.78 -17.80 9.53
CA ILE A 43 6.51 -18.41 9.11
C ILE A 43 5.83 -17.67 7.95
N ASP A 44 6.35 -16.49 7.59
CA ASP A 44 5.85 -15.69 6.48
C ASP A 44 6.81 -15.83 5.28
N TYR A 45 6.29 -16.26 4.14
CA TYR A 45 7.07 -16.54 2.93
C TYR A 45 6.51 -15.80 1.72
N ILE A 46 7.39 -15.37 0.82
CA ILE A 46 7.00 -14.85 -0.50
C ILE A 46 7.25 -15.93 -1.54
N LEU A 47 6.20 -16.32 -2.25
CA LEU A 47 6.26 -17.24 -3.38
C LEU A 47 6.23 -16.46 -4.69
N VAL A 48 7.08 -16.84 -5.65
CA VAL A 48 7.15 -16.18 -6.96
C VAL A 48 7.21 -17.22 -8.07
N ASN A 49 6.53 -16.99 -9.20
CA ASN A 49 6.66 -17.86 -10.37
C ASN A 49 7.94 -17.57 -11.18
N LYS A 50 8.42 -16.32 -11.17
CA LYS A 50 9.62 -15.91 -11.92
C LYS A 50 10.75 -15.56 -10.98
N ARG A 51 11.65 -16.50 -10.73
CA ARG A 51 12.79 -16.28 -9.81
C ARG A 51 13.70 -15.12 -10.25
N ARG A 52 13.80 -14.85 -11.55
CA ARG A 52 14.68 -13.82 -12.14
C ARG A 52 14.36 -12.39 -11.72
N ILE A 53 13.10 -12.09 -11.39
CA ILE A 53 12.69 -10.72 -11.02
C ILE A 53 13.04 -10.38 -9.57
N VAL A 54 13.35 -11.38 -8.73
CA VAL A 54 13.58 -11.15 -7.30
C VAL A 54 15.03 -10.80 -7.03
N GLN A 55 15.28 -9.52 -6.69
CA GLN A 55 16.61 -9.02 -6.34
C GLN A 55 16.98 -9.27 -4.87
N ASP A 56 16.03 -9.10 -3.95
CA ASP A 56 16.28 -9.32 -2.52
C ASP A 56 14.98 -9.68 -1.81
N ILE A 57 15.08 -10.56 -0.81
CA ILE A 57 14.04 -10.75 0.19
C ILE A 57 14.67 -10.59 1.56
N SER A 58 14.13 -9.64 2.31
CA SER A 58 14.62 -9.32 3.64
C SER A 58 13.47 -9.02 4.59
N VAL A 59 13.61 -9.46 5.83
CA VAL A 59 12.71 -9.02 6.91
C VAL A 59 13.13 -7.62 7.32
N VAL A 60 12.19 -6.68 7.32
CA VAL A 60 12.40 -5.30 7.75
C VAL A 60 12.88 -5.29 9.20
N GLN A 61 13.78 -4.35 9.52
CA GLN A 61 14.27 -4.20 10.88
C GLN A 61 13.10 -4.06 11.88
N PRO A 62 13.19 -4.64 13.07
CA PRO A 62 12.11 -4.57 14.04
C PRO A 62 11.79 -3.11 14.35
N PHE A 63 10.53 -2.75 14.18
CA PHE A 63 9.96 -1.50 14.68
C PHE A 63 8.69 -1.83 15.44
N ASN A 64 8.31 -0.95 16.37
CA ASN A 64 7.25 -1.21 17.31
C ASN A 64 5.86 -1.06 16.64
N THR A 65 5.43 -2.12 15.94
CA THR A 65 4.12 -2.21 15.27
C THR A 65 2.98 -2.54 16.22
N GLY A 66 3.26 -3.04 17.42
CA GLY A 66 2.24 -3.62 18.30
C GLY A 66 1.73 -4.99 17.82
N ILE A 67 2.44 -5.63 16.89
CA ILE A 67 2.10 -6.93 16.32
C ILE A 67 3.26 -7.89 16.61
N ASP A 68 2.94 -9.16 16.76
CA ASP A 68 3.85 -10.29 16.89
C ASP A 68 4.54 -10.69 15.56
N HIS A 69 4.26 -9.98 14.47
CA HIS A 69 4.88 -10.17 13.15
C HIS A 69 5.80 -9.01 12.75
N ARG A 70 6.86 -9.35 11.99
CA ARG A 70 7.74 -8.42 11.29
C ARG A 70 7.36 -8.38 9.81
N LEU A 71 7.49 -7.20 9.22
CA LEU A 71 7.25 -7.03 7.79
C LEU A 71 8.32 -7.74 6.97
N LEU A 72 7.88 -8.53 5.99
CA LEU A 72 8.71 -9.11 4.96
C LEU A 72 8.72 -8.18 3.74
N ARG A 73 9.90 -7.92 3.18
CA ARG A 73 10.09 -7.03 2.04
C ARG A 73 10.74 -7.78 0.89
N ALA A 74 10.07 -7.79 -0.26
CA ALA A 74 10.67 -8.18 -1.53
C ALA A 74 11.11 -6.94 -2.31
N LYS A 75 12.32 -7.01 -2.86
CA LYS A 75 12.83 -6.08 -3.87
C LYS A 75 12.77 -6.78 -5.21
N LEU A 76 11.98 -6.23 -6.12
CA LEU A 76 11.74 -6.78 -7.45
C LEU A 76 12.37 -5.86 -8.51
N ILE A 77 12.93 -6.47 -9.55
CA ILE A 77 13.40 -5.79 -10.75
C ILE A 77 12.51 -6.24 -11.90
N PHE A 78 12.04 -5.25 -12.64
CA PHE A 78 11.26 -5.47 -13.84
C PHE A 78 11.93 -4.77 -15.02
N ASP A 79 11.70 -5.30 -16.22
CA ASP A 79 12.14 -4.64 -17.44
C ASP A 79 11.26 -3.42 -17.70
N GLU A 80 11.86 -2.24 -17.58
CA GLU A 80 11.17 -0.96 -17.70
C GLU A 80 10.55 -0.77 -19.10
N ALA A 81 11.11 -1.36 -20.16
CA ALA A 81 10.54 -1.24 -21.51
C ALA A 81 9.23 -2.01 -21.65
N VAL A 82 9.15 -3.19 -21.04
CA VAL A 82 7.95 -4.04 -21.02
C VAL A 82 6.91 -3.47 -20.06
N GLU A 83 7.31 -3.04 -18.87
CA GLU A 83 6.40 -2.48 -17.87
C GLU A 83 5.97 -1.04 -18.17
N LYS A 84 6.75 -0.24 -18.92
CA LYS A 84 6.32 1.12 -19.32
C LYS A 84 4.98 1.08 -20.02
N LYS A 85 4.72 0.10 -20.89
CA LYS A 85 3.41 -0.02 -21.56
C LYS A 85 2.28 -0.28 -20.56
N ALA A 86 2.48 -1.18 -19.59
CA ALA A 86 1.49 -1.49 -18.56
C ALA A 86 1.31 -0.35 -17.54
N LEU A 87 2.40 0.28 -17.10
CA LEU A 87 2.43 1.37 -16.12
C LEU A 87 1.97 2.71 -16.73
N GLN A 88 2.19 2.96 -18.02
CA GLN A 88 1.67 4.15 -18.71
C GLN A 88 0.14 4.14 -18.77
N MET A 89 -0.49 2.96 -18.91
CA MET A 89 -1.95 2.83 -18.83
C MET A 89 -2.47 3.18 -17.44
N ALA A 90 -1.76 2.80 -16.36
CA ALA A 90 -2.15 3.11 -14.98
C ALA A 90 -1.84 4.57 -14.57
N ASN A 91 -0.73 5.14 -15.03
CA ASN A 91 -0.29 6.52 -14.73
C ASN A 91 -0.92 7.59 -15.63
N ARG A 92 -1.77 7.21 -16.59
CA ARG A 92 -2.56 8.18 -17.38
C ARG A 92 -3.57 8.99 -16.56
N LYS A 93 -3.82 8.61 -15.29
CA LYS A 93 -4.30 9.56 -14.28
C LYS A 93 -3.16 10.50 -13.90
N GLN A 94 -2.74 11.33 -14.87
CA GLN A 94 -1.79 12.41 -14.65
C GLN A 94 -2.24 13.20 -13.43
N GLN A 95 -1.29 13.51 -12.53
CA GLN A 95 -1.55 14.49 -11.49
C GLN A 95 -2.06 15.76 -12.18
N LEU A 96 -3.28 16.17 -11.86
CA LEU A 96 -3.82 17.46 -12.29
C LEU A 96 -2.84 18.53 -11.82
N LYS A 97 -1.99 19.02 -12.72
CA LYS A 97 -1.10 20.15 -12.47
C LYS A 97 -2.02 21.34 -12.18
N THR A 98 -1.94 21.86 -10.97
CA THR A 98 -2.68 23.04 -10.57
C THR A 98 -1.77 24.23 -10.82
N PHE A 99 -2.27 25.24 -11.53
CA PHE A 99 -1.50 26.42 -11.87
C PHE A 99 -1.97 27.62 -11.05
N ASP A 100 -1.02 28.46 -10.67
CA ASP A 100 -1.32 29.78 -10.10
C ASP A 100 -1.60 30.74 -11.26
N GLU A 101 -2.83 31.23 -11.38
CA GLU A 101 -3.23 32.12 -12.46
C GLU A 101 -2.43 33.43 -12.44
N ALA A 102 -2.14 33.98 -11.27
CA ALA A 102 -1.39 35.23 -11.14
C ALA A 102 0.08 35.04 -11.54
N LYS A 103 0.69 33.92 -11.16
CA LYS A 103 2.07 33.61 -11.60
C LYS A 103 2.15 33.27 -13.08
N LEU A 104 1.13 32.61 -13.62
CA LEU A 104 1.06 32.33 -15.05
C LEU A 104 0.98 33.63 -15.85
N LYS A 105 0.09 34.55 -15.46
CA LYS A 105 -0.03 35.87 -16.09
C LYS A 105 1.28 36.66 -16.00
N LYS A 106 1.93 36.67 -14.82
CA LYS A 106 3.23 37.32 -14.60
C LYS A 106 4.35 36.70 -15.45
N ALA A 107 4.35 35.37 -15.61
CA ALA A 107 5.34 34.68 -16.42
C ALA A 107 5.12 34.95 -17.91
N ILE A 108 3.87 35.01 -18.38
CA ILE A 108 3.53 35.34 -19.77
C ILE A 108 3.96 36.78 -20.10
N SER A 109 3.71 37.74 -19.22
CA SER A 109 4.12 39.14 -19.42
C SER A 109 5.64 39.36 -19.39
N GLY A 110 6.41 38.38 -18.92
CA GLY A 110 7.88 38.46 -18.85
C GLY A 110 8.61 37.96 -20.10
N PHE A 111 7.89 37.38 -21.06
CA PHE A 111 8.47 36.94 -22.33
C PHE A 111 8.08 37.87 -23.46
N ASP A 112 9.01 38.09 -24.39
CA ASP A 112 8.72 38.68 -25.68
C ASP A 112 8.08 37.63 -26.60
N TRP A 113 6.93 37.97 -27.17
CA TRP A 113 6.12 37.11 -28.04
C TRP A 113 6.19 37.51 -29.52
N SER A 114 7.09 38.42 -29.87
CA SER A 114 7.36 38.79 -31.26
C SER A 114 7.74 37.56 -32.11
N GLN A 115 7.24 37.53 -33.35
CA GLN A 115 7.58 36.50 -34.34
C GLN A 115 8.99 36.76 -34.89
N MET A 116 9.78 35.70 -35.08
CA MET A 116 10.97 35.77 -35.93
C MET A 116 10.64 35.27 -37.36
N GLU A 117 11.55 35.43 -38.30
CA GLU A 117 11.27 35.30 -39.74
C GLU A 117 11.05 33.84 -40.25
N LYS A 118 11.11 32.80 -39.40
CA LYS A 118 11.07 31.38 -39.86
C LYS A 118 10.17 30.50 -39.00
N CYS A 119 8.98 30.18 -39.52
CA CYS A 119 7.90 29.46 -38.84
C CYS A 119 8.31 28.21 -38.02
N ASP A 120 9.19 27.34 -38.55
CA ASP A 120 9.57 26.11 -37.85
C ASP A 120 10.44 26.37 -36.61
N LYS A 121 11.35 27.36 -36.68
CA LYS A 121 12.14 27.77 -35.51
C LYS A 121 11.26 28.52 -34.52
N ASP A 122 10.32 29.32 -35.01
CA ASP A 122 9.40 30.10 -34.17
C ASP A 122 8.49 29.20 -33.34
N TYR A 123 8.00 28.10 -33.90
CA TYR A 123 7.16 27.16 -33.16
C TYR A 123 7.92 26.52 -31.99
N SER A 124 9.17 26.11 -32.22
CA SER A 124 9.99 25.49 -31.18
C SER A 124 10.27 26.46 -30.02
N ILE A 125 10.61 27.71 -30.37
CA ILE A 125 10.86 28.80 -29.41
C ILE A 125 9.58 29.15 -28.65
N PHE A 126 8.44 29.25 -29.34
CA PHE A 126 7.14 29.49 -28.73
C PHE A 126 6.76 28.38 -27.74
N ALA A 127 6.92 27.13 -28.15
CA ALA A 127 6.63 25.98 -27.30
C ALA A 127 7.54 25.96 -26.05
N ASP A 128 8.81 26.36 -26.19
CA ASP A 128 9.74 26.44 -25.07
C ASP A 128 9.41 27.60 -24.11
N LYS A 129 9.08 28.79 -24.63
CA LYS A 129 8.58 29.91 -23.81
C LYS A 129 7.33 29.50 -23.03
N LEU A 130 6.37 28.86 -23.69
CA LEU A 130 5.15 28.38 -23.05
C LEU A 130 5.45 27.32 -21.97
N ARG A 131 6.35 26.37 -22.24
CA ARG A 131 6.80 25.38 -21.23
C ARG A 131 7.44 26.07 -20.03
N CYS A 132 8.20 27.14 -20.23
CA CYS A 132 8.79 27.94 -19.15
C CYS A 132 7.73 28.65 -18.32
N CYS A 133 6.73 29.29 -18.95
CA CYS A 133 5.61 29.90 -18.23
C CYS A 133 4.83 28.87 -17.40
N ILE A 134 4.54 27.71 -17.98
CA ILE A 134 3.85 26.60 -17.31
C ILE A 134 4.67 26.11 -16.11
N LYS A 135 5.98 25.92 -16.26
CA LYS A 135 6.87 25.51 -15.16
C LYS A 135 6.92 26.55 -14.04
N ALA A 136 6.94 27.84 -14.37
CA ALA A 136 6.97 28.93 -13.39
C ALA A 136 5.65 29.06 -12.62
N ALA A 137 4.52 28.73 -13.26
CA ALA A 137 3.19 28.77 -12.66
C ALA A 137 2.78 27.46 -11.97
N GLU A 138 3.54 26.37 -12.14
CA GLU A 138 3.21 25.07 -11.60
C GLU A 138 3.27 25.09 -10.07
N ILE A 139 2.10 25.00 -9.43
CA ILE A 139 2.03 24.80 -7.99
C ILE A 139 2.15 23.31 -7.73
N LYS A 140 3.23 22.90 -7.06
CA LYS A 140 3.24 21.60 -6.39
C LYS A 140 2.16 21.66 -5.32
N LYS A 141 0.97 21.10 -5.61
CA LYS A 141 -0.07 20.91 -4.61
C LYS A 141 0.55 20.04 -3.52
N LEU A 142 0.93 20.66 -2.39
CA LEU A 142 1.43 19.91 -1.26
C LEU A 142 0.33 18.91 -0.93
N LYS A 143 0.65 17.61 -1.01
CA LYS A 143 -0.29 16.57 -0.59
C LYS A 143 -0.54 16.84 0.89
N LYS A 144 -1.57 17.64 1.22
CA LYS A 144 -1.98 17.84 2.60
C LYS A 144 -2.14 16.44 3.17
N ALA A 145 -1.35 16.11 4.18
CA ALA A 145 -1.49 14.86 4.89
C ALA A 145 -2.96 14.81 5.31
N LYS A 146 -3.74 13.91 4.70
CA LYS A 146 -5.14 13.77 5.02
C LYS A 146 -5.17 13.43 6.51
N GLY A 147 -5.66 14.35 7.33
CA GLY A 147 -5.72 14.24 8.79
C GLY A 147 -6.69 13.14 9.23
N ARG A 148 -6.42 11.90 8.82
CA ARG A 148 -7.21 10.71 9.10
C ARG A 148 -7.04 10.22 10.53
N ILE A 149 -6.02 10.72 11.21
CA ILE A 149 -5.58 10.28 12.53
C ILE A 149 -5.55 11.53 13.42
N SER A 150 -6.27 11.46 14.53
CA SER A 150 -6.35 12.53 15.53
C SER A 150 -4.99 12.76 16.20
N ASN A 151 -4.79 13.94 16.78
CA ASN A 151 -3.56 14.24 17.53
C ASN A 151 -3.45 13.37 18.80
N GLU A 152 -4.59 13.04 19.42
CA GLU A 152 -4.64 12.11 20.54
C GLU A 152 -4.13 10.72 20.13
N MET A 153 -4.54 10.22 18.96
CA MET A 153 -4.03 8.95 18.44
C MET A 153 -2.53 9.00 18.15
N LYS A 154 -2.01 10.12 17.61
CA LYS A 154 -0.56 10.27 17.40
C LYS A 154 0.20 10.15 18.73
N SER A 155 -0.29 10.76 19.80
CA SER A 155 0.28 10.62 21.14
C SER A 155 0.27 9.17 21.64
N LEU A 156 -0.83 8.43 21.43
CA LEU A 156 -0.88 7.00 21.80
C LEU A 156 0.09 6.14 20.99
N LEU A 157 0.25 6.41 19.70
CA LEU A 157 1.21 5.73 18.83
C LEU A 157 2.65 6.01 19.26
N GLU A 158 2.94 7.25 19.66
CA GLU A 158 4.24 7.66 20.20
C GLU A 158 4.52 7.01 21.56
N LYS A 159 3.55 7.01 22.47
CA LYS A 159 3.65 6.28 23.76
C LYS A 159 3.97 4.82 23.53
N ARG A 160 3.26 4.16 22.59
CA ARG A 160 3.57 2.77 22.22
C ARG A 160 4.97 2.64 21.66
N ARG A 161 5.39 3.53 20.76
CA ARG A 161 6.72 3.50 20.13
C ARG A 161 7.85 3.48 21.18
N ASN A 162 7.67 4.25 22.25
CA ASN A 162 8.65 4.39 23.33
C ASN A 162 8.54 3.27 24.38
N MET A 163 7.38 2.60 24.49
CA MET A 163 7.17 1.47 25.39
C MET A 163 7.76 0.17 24.80
N LYS A 164 8.83 -0.35 25.41
CA LYS A 164 9.36 -1.69 25.10
C LYS A 164 8.50 -2.77 25.75
N ARG A 165 8.25 -3.86 25.01
CA ARG A 165 7.53 -5.02 25.54
C ARG A 165 8.46 -5.87 26.40
N SER A 166 8.27 -5.86 27.72
CA SER A 166 8.93 -6.72 28.72
C SER A 166 7.92 -7.68 29.36
N SER A 167 8.38 -8.62 30.18
CA SER A 167 7.51 -9.46 31.02
C SER A 167 6.59 -8.62 31.90
N ASP A 168 7.15 -7.59 32.51
CA ASP A 168 6.52 -6.81 33.58
C ASP A 168 5.46 -5.86 33.01
N ASN A 169 5.72 -5.29 31.83
CA ASN A 169 4.80 -4.34 31.17
C ASN A 169 3.94 -5.00 30.07
N ASN A 170 3.91 -6.33 29.99
CA ASN A 170 3.21 -7.04 28.90
C ASN A 170 1.70 -6.77 28.91
N LEU A 171 1.10 -6.68 30.10
CA LEU A 171 -0.33 -6.40 30.26
C LEU A 171 -0.66 -4.97 29.80
N GLU A 172 0.06 -3.97 30.31
CA GLU A 172 -0.12 -2.57 29.92
C GLU A 172 0.09 -2.36 28.42
N TYR A 173 1.13 -2.97 27.85
CA TYR A 173 1.41 -2.92 26.43
C TYR A 173 0.28 -3.52 25.60
N SER A 174 -0.30 -4.65 26.05
CA SER A 174 -1.44 -5.30 25.40
C SER A 174 -2.70 -4.44 25.46
N ILE A 175 -2.98 -3.81 26.61
CA ILE A 175 -4.09 -2.88 26.79
C ILE A 175 -3.91 -1.67 25.86
N LEU A 176 -2.72 -1.06 25.83
CA LEU A 176 -2.40 0.05 24.95
C LEU A 176 -2.60 -0.33 23.47
N CYS A 177 -2.14 -1.50 23.05
CA CYS A 177 -2.34 -1.99 21.69
C CYS A 177 -3.81 -2.25 21.35
N LYS A 178 -4.63 -2.71 22.31
CA LYS A 178 -6.09 -2.84 22.14
C LYS A 178 -6.75 -1.46 22.01
N LEU A 179 -6.36 -0.50 22.86
CA LEU A 179 -6.87 0.86 22.83
C LEU A 179 -6.56 1.55 21.50
N ILE A 180 -5.32 1.47 21.03
CA ILE A 180 -4.88 2.02 19.74
C ILE A 180 -5.70 1.42 18.59
N ARG A 181 -5.92 0.10 18.56
CA ARG A 181 -6.73 -0.54 17.51
C ARG A 181 -8.18 -0.05 17.51
N ARG A 182 -8.78 0.12 18.69
CA ARG A 182 -10.15 0.63 18.84
C ARG A 182 -10.24 2.08 18.36
N LYS A 183 -9.41 2.96 18.90
CA LYS A 183 -9.43 4.38 18.53
C LYS A 183 -9.05 4.61 17.06
N LEU A 184 -8.14 3.83 16.46
CA LEU A 184 -7.84 3.93 15.03
C LEU A 184 -9.08 3.62 14.18
N LYS A 185 -9.83 2.58 14.56
CA LYS A 185 -11.09 2.23 13.88
C LYS A 185 -12.09 3.38 13.96
N ASP A 186 -12.17 4.04 15.11
CA ASP A 186 -13.11 5.15 15.32
C ASP A 186 -12.65 6.44 14.61
N ASP A 187 -11.36 6.79 14.64
CA ASP A 187 -10.77 7.88 13.85
C ASP A 187 -11.04 7.70 12.35
N PHE A 188 -10.87 6.48 11.82
CA PHE A 188 -11.18 6.21 10.42
C PHE A 188 -12.67 6.34 10.11
N LYS A 189 -13.56 5.89 11.01
CA LYS A 189 -15.01 6.08 10.85
C LYS A 189 -15.39 7.55 10.88
N ASN A 190 -14.83 8.32 11.81
CA ASN A 190 -15.12 9.75 11.96
C ASN A 190 -14.61 10.54 10.75
N SER A 191 -13.37 10.29 10.32
CA SER A 191 -12.82 10.87 9.10
C SER A 191 -13.65 10.51 7.85
N TRP A 192 -14.21 9.29 7.82
CA TRP A 192 -15.14 8.86 6.76
C TRP A 192 -16.44 9.67 6.78
N LYS A 193 -17.06 9.83 7.96
CA LYS A 193 -18.28 10.64 8.16
C LYS A 193 -18.04 12.11 7.79
N GLU A 194 -16.98 12.73 8.29
CA GLU A 194 -16.64 14.12 7.98
C GLU A 194 -16.46 14.35 6.47
N LYS A 195 -15.80 13.41 5.78
CA LYS A 195 -15.60 13.53 4.33
C LYS A 195 -16.94 13.44 3.59
N LEU A 196 -17.82 12.54 4.01
CA LEU A 196 -19.17 12.43 3.43
C LEU A 196 -19.98 13.70 3.65
N LEU A 197 -19.99 14.23 4.88
CA LEU A 197 -20.68 15.48 5.22
C LEU A 197 -20.17 16.65 4.38
N LYS A 198 -18.86 16.89 4.34
CA LYS A 198 -18.26 17.95 3.51
C LYS A 198 -18.61 17.81 2.03
N THR A 199 -18.70 16.58 1.53
CA THR A 199 -19.09 16.34 0.14
C THR A 199 -20.56 16.71 -0.09
N ALA A 200 -21.45 16.34 0.85
CA ALA A 200 -22.87 16.68 0.80
C ALA A 200 -23.08 18.20 0.87
N GLU A 201 -22.43 18.88 1.83
CA GLU A 201 -22.48 20.34 2.00
C GLU A 201 -21.98 21.08 0.76
N SER A 202 -20.89 20.59 0.16
CA SER A 202 -20.34 21.16 -1.08
C SER A 202 -21.15 20.80 -2.34
N ARG A 203 -22.31 20.14 -2.18
CA ARG A 203 -23.18 19.63 -3.27
C ARG A 203 -22.44 18.80 -4.31
N ASN A 204 -21.37 18.14 -3.88
CA ASN A 204 -20.54 17.29 -4.72
C ASN A 204 -21.14 15.88 -4.79
N SER A 205 -20.76 15.13 -5.83
CA SER A 205 -21.23 13.76 -6.03
C SER A 205 -20.83 12.82 -4.87
N LEU A 206 -21.82 12.39 -4.07
CA LEU A 206 -21.63 11.39 -3.02
C LEU A 206 -21.17 10.03 -3.57
N ARG A 207 -21.61 9.69 -4.79
CA ARG A 207 -21.16 8.47 -5.50
C ARG A 207 -19.66 8.49 -5.73
N THR A 208 -19.12 9.61 -6.20
CA THR A 208 -17.68 9.79 -6.44
C THR A 208 -16.90 9.72 -5.13
N CYS A 209 -17.39 10.39 -4.07
CA CYS A 209 -16.76 10.34 -2.75
C CYS A 209 -16.73 8.91 -2.18
N LYS A 210 -17.82 8.14 -2.31
CA LYS A 210 -17.89 6.74 -1.91
C LYS A 210 -16.90 5.88 -2.70
N GLN A 211 -16.76 6.08 -4.01
CA GLN A 211 -15.76 5.37 -4.84
C GLN A 211 -14.33 5.67 -4.38
N GLU A 212 -13.98 6.94 -4.15
CA GLU A 212 -12.66 7.30 -3.61
C GLU A 212 -12.38 6.66 -2.25
N LEU A 213 -13.40 6.54 -1.40
CA LEU A 213 -13.27 5.91 -0.08
C LEU A 213 -13.15 4.38 -0.20
N THR A 214 -13.75 3.79 -1.24
CA THR A 214 -13.78 2.33 -1.47
C THR A 214 -12.55 1.83 -2.22
N GLN A 215 -11.88 2.65 -3.05
CA GLN A 215 -10.63 2.28 -3.73
C GLN A 215 -9.49 1.83 -2.79
N TYR A 216 -9.61 2.07 -1.49
CA TYR A 216 -8.67 1.59 -0.47
C TYR A 216 -9.06 0.24 0.17
N ARG A 217 -10.21 -0.33 -0.19
CA ARG A 217 -10.64 -1.68 0.17
C ARG A 217 -10.55 -2.56 -1.07
N LEU A 218 -9.45 -3.30 -1.21
CA LEU A 218 -9.41 -4.43 -2.13
C LEU A 218 -10.43 -5.45 -1.63
N SER A 219 -11.62 -5.45 -2.23
CA SER A 219 -12.60 -6.51 -1.99
C SER A 219 -12.24 -7.66 -2.92
N VAL A 220 -12.09 -8.85 -2.35
CA VAL A 220 -12.06 -10.07 -3.15
C VAL A 220 -13.43 -10.17 -3.84
N THR A 221 -13.42 -10.25 -5.17
CA THR A 221 -14.64 -10.24 -6.00
C THR A 221 -15.14 -11.64 -6.35
N ALA A 222 -14.26 -12.65 -6.24
CA ALA A 222 -14.59 -14.04 -6.47
C ALA A 222 -13.56 -14.95 -5.78
N LEU A 223 -13.99 -16.15 -5.42
CA LEU A 223 -13.14 -17.25 -4.99
C LEU A 223 -13.42 -18.49 -5.83
N LYS A 224 -12.48 -19.43 -5.89
CA LYS A 224 -12.75 -20.76 -6.45
C LYS A 224 -13.10 -21.74 -5.32
N ASN A 225 -14.14 -22.53 -5.50
CA ASN A 225 -14.45 -23.64 -4.60
C ASN A 225 -13.48 -24.82 -4.83
N LYS A 226 -13.67 -25.91 -4.08
CA LYS A 226 -12.82 -27.10 -4.16
C LYS A 226 -12.91 -27.80 -5.52
N ASP A 227 -14.07 -27.71 -6.15
CA ASP A 227 -14.38 -28.27 -7.47
C ASP A 227 -13.87 -27.37 -8.62
N GLY A 228 -13.26 -26.23 -8.30
CA GLY A 228 -12.67 -25.29 -9.26
C GLY A 228 -13.64 -24.28 -9.85
N GLU A 229 -14.92 -24.32 -9.45
CA GLU A 229 -15.97 -23.40 -9.88
C GLU A 229 -15.81 -22.03 -9.21
N THR A 230 -16.21 -20.99 -9.94
CA THR A 230 -16.05 -19.60 -9.48
C THR A 230 -17.27 -19.16 -8.69
N VAL A 231 -17.05 -18.82 -7.41
CA VAL A 231 -18.06 -18.31 -6.48
C VAL A 231 -17.88 -16.81 -6.33
N ILE A 232 -18.92 -16.07 -6.70
CA ILE A 232 -18.96 -14.60 -6.71
C ILE A 232 -19.82 -14.03 -5.58
N ASP A 233 -20.75 -14.82 -5.04
CA ASP A 233 -21.64 -14.37 -3.98
C ASP A 233 -20.92 -14.38 -2.62
N ARG A 234 -21.30 -13.45 -1.74
CA ARG A 234 -20.59 -13.23 -0.48
C ARG A 234 -20.72 -14.42 0.49
N ALA A 235 -21.91 -15.00 0.58
CA ALA A 235 -22.17 -16.13 1.49
C ALA A 235 -21.41 -17.38 1.03
N GLY A 236 -21.37 -17.63 -0.28
CA GLY A 236 -20.59 -18.67 -0.92
C GLY A 236 -19.09 -18.46 -0.73
N MET A 237 -18.58 -17.24 -0.91
CA MET A 237 -17.17 -16.94 -0.62
C MET A 237 -16.81 -17.15 0.86
N GLU A 238 -17.71 -16.79 1.79
CA GLU A 238 -17.55 -17.06 3.22
C GLU A 238 -17.52 -18.57 3.52
N LYS A 239 -18.39 -19.35 2.85
CA LYS A 239 -18.40 -20.82 2.94
C LYS A 239 -17.10 -21.42 2.40
N VAL A 240 -16.62 -20.99 1.24
CA VAL A 240 -15.34 -21.43 0.66
C VAL A 240 -14.18 -21.16 1.62
N CYS A 241 -14.13 -19.95 2.21
CA CYS A 241 -13.12 -19.61 3.22
C CYS A 241 -13.23 -20.51 4.45
N LYS A 242 -14.45 -20.74 4.95
CA LYS A 242 -14.71 -21.59 6.12
C LYS A 242 -14.28 -23.03 5.87
N ASP A 243 -14.65 -23.59 4.73
CA ASP A 243 -14.33 -24.96 4.34
C ASP A 243 -12.82 -25.15 4.17
N PHE A 244 -12.15 -24.18 3.52
CA PHE A 244 -10.69 -24.16 3.38
C PHE A 244 -9.99 -24.13 4.74
N CYS A 245 -10.35 -23.20 5.62
CA CYS A 245 -9.78 -23.10 6.96
C CYS A 245 -10.07 -24.37 7.78
N THR A 246 -11.30 -24.89 7.71
CA THR A 246 -11.70 -26.08 8.45
C THR A 246 -10.89 -27.29 8.00
N GLU A 247 -10.70 -27.50 6.70
CA GLU A 247 -9.86 -28.58 6.15
C GLU A 247 -8.39 -28.42 6.56
N LEU A 248 -7.86 -27.20 6.47
CA LEU A 248 -6.48 -26.87 6.86
C LEU A 248 -6.19 -27.21 8.33
N PHE A 249 -7.18 -27.09 9.20
CA PHE A 249 -7.05 -27.40 10.63
C PHE A 249 -7.57 -28.78 11.03
N LYS A 250 -8.42 -29.43 10.23
CA LYS A 250 -8.87 -30.83 10.43
C LYS A 250 -7.79 -31.85 10.11
N SER A 251 -6.86 -31.56 9.20
CA SER A 251 -5.73 -32.44 8.87
C SER A 251 -4.65 -32.50 9.97
N ARG A 252 -5.08 -32.42 11.23
CA ARG A 252 -4.22 -32.22 12.41
C ARG A 252 -4.75 -32.95 13.64
N ILE A 253 -5.35 -34.11 13.41
CA ILE A 253 -5.45 -35.20 14.37
C ILE A 253 -4.70 -36.37 13.74
#